data_AF-A0A3Q7HAE0-F1
#
_entry.id   AF-A0A3Q7HAE0-F1
#
_cell.length_a   1.000
_cell.length_b   1.000
_cell.length_c   1.000
_cell.angle_alpha   90.00
_cell.angle_beta   90.00
_cell.angle_gamma   90.00
#
_symmetry.space_group_name_H-M   'P 1'
#
loop_
_entity.id
_entity.type
_entity.pdbx_description
1 polymer ?
#
loop_
_entity_poly.entity_id
_entity_poly.type
_entity_poly.pdbx_seq_one_letter_code
_entity_poly.pdbx_strand_id
1 'polypeptide(L)'
;MTNGKRKTLHDFFPGSDVSKKGKSHECGPRNANLRDENSTNIGEEQVIYEETAYRALAKFFCQSGTPPKSVEDMYFRKFIVYLNPKFHPSSAILSRYCLKLYEEERAKVKEILRSLNGRVSLSVERLKYKKFNGFGYCSTSDFRGSFSDFICLTVHFIDENWKLRSWVVSFRSLEAYGDYVGETIQCLSDFGIEDKICAVTVHSYLDFDEIVDVIKSKLLEKKRLQLDGQFFRVSCNADIFSSMVKKAFGMIEDIINDIRLLVFWGKSLPVWNVTFHKLQEALELEAKGEYLRKMIIRIMIYLLPKSGRKLRKYVNL
;
A
#
# COMPACT_ATOMS: atom_id res chain seq x y z
N MET A 1 -23.72 -7.97 12.05
CA MET A 1 -22.78 -8.56 11.08
C MET A 1 -23.05 -7.95 9.71
N THR A 2 -22.30 -6.91 9.35
CA THR A 2 -22.43 -6.25 8.04
C THR A 2 -21.15 -6.45 7.25
N ASN A 3 -21.33 -6.96 6.05
CA ASN A 3 -20.30 -7.45 5.12
C ASN A 3 -19.28 -6.34 4.81
N GLY A 4 -18.04 -6.50 5.26
CA GLY A 4 -16.95 -5.55 5.04
C GLY A 4 -16.46 -5.58 3.60
N LYS A 5 -17.09 -4.80 2.71
CA LYS A 5 -16.54 -4.53 1.39
C LYS A 5 -15.23 -3.74 1.54
N ARG A 6 -14.13 -4.31 1.02
CA ARG A 6 -12.85 -3.62 0.84
C ARG A 6 -13.08 -2.36 0.00
N LYS A 7 -12.71 -1.20 0.53
CA LYS A 7 -12.68 0.05 -0.25
C LYS A 7 -11.64 -0.09 -1.36
N THR A 8 -11.98 0.37 -2.56
CA THR A 8 -11.11 0.38 -3.74
C THR A 8 -10.57 1.80 -3.98
N LEU A 9 -9.53 1.95 -4.80
CA LEU A 9 -8.93 3.26 -5.11
C LEU A 9 -9.96 4.29 -5.64
N HIS A 10 -11.02 3.79 -6.26
CA HIS A 10 -12.13 4.58 -6.79
C HIS A 10 -12.96 5.29 -5.70
N ASP A 11 -12.87 4.85 -4.44
CA ASP A 11 -13.52 5.48 -3.29
C ASP A 11 -12.78 6.74 -2.81
N PHE A 12 -11.51 6.91 -3.22
CA PHE A 12 -10.67 8.07 -2.86
C PHE A 12 -10.70 9.18 -3.93
N PHE A 13 -11.06 8.84 -5.17
CA PHE A 13 -11.12 9.79 -6.30
C PHE A 13 -12.40 9.57 -7.11
N PRO A 14 -13.52 10.26 -6.79
CA PRO A 14 -14.71 10.21 -7.62
C PRO A 14 -14.43 10.99 -8.91
N GLY A 15 -14.34 10.27 -10.03
CA GLY A 15 -14.32 10.85 -11.37
C GLY A 15 -15.58 11.67 -11.64
N SER A 16 -15.43 12.75 -12.40
CA SER A 16 -16.54 13.60 -12.87
C SER A 16 -17.51 12.77 -13.74
N ASP A 17 -18.75 12.63 -13.31
CA ASP A 17 -19.83 12.04 -14.11
C ASP A 17 -20.16 12.97 -15.29
N VAL A 18 -19.84 12.54 -16.51
CA VAL A 18 -20.36 13.16 -17.73
C VAL A 18 -21.67 12.46 -18.11
N SER A 19 -22.72 13.26 -18.18
CA SER A 19 -24.08 12.90 -18.57
C SER A 19 -24.12 12.10 -19.89
N LYS A 20 -24.68 10.89 -19.85
CA LYS A 20 -25.00 10.09 -21.03
C LYS A 20 -26.32 10.60 -21.64
N LYS A 21 -26.25 11.22 -22.82
CA LYS A 21 -27.36 11.22 -23.80
C LYS A 21 -26.91 10.43 -25.02
N GLY A 22 -27.65 9.36 -25.30
CA GLY A 22 -27.38 8.47 -26.41
C GLY A 22 -27.74 9.07 -27.77
N LYS A 23 -27.17 8.44 -28.81
CA LYS A 23 -27.89 8.01 -30.02
C LYS A 23 -27.00 7.01 -30.76
N SER A 24 -27.55 5.82 -30.97
CA SER A 24 -27.06 4.79 -31.88
C SER A 24 -27.04 5.34 -33.30
N HIS A 25 -25.93 5.15 -34.02
CA HIS A 25 -25.92 5.21 -35.48
C HIS A 25 -25.13 4.03 -36.04
N GLU A 26 -25.78 3.31 -36.95
CA GLU A 26 -25.37 2.10 -37.63
C GLU A 26 -24.07 2.27 -38.44
N CYS A 27 -23.23 1.23 -38.42
CA CYS A 27 -22.13 1.06 -39.35
C CYS A 27 -22.66 0.54 -40.70
N GLY A 28 -22.56 1.37 -41.74
CA GLY A 28 -22.60 0.93 -43.14
C GLY A 28 -21.17 0.77 -43.69
N PRO A 29 -20.89 -0.19 -44.59
CA PRO A 29 -19.54 -0.42 -45.10
C PRO A 29 -19.28 0.48 -46.31
N ARG A 30 -18.09 1.07 -46.43
CA ARG A 30 -17.62 1.63 -47.71
C ARG A 30 -16.09 1.62 -47.83
N ASN A 31 -15.65 0.65 -48.62
CA ASN A 31 -14.61 0.68 -49.65
C ASN A 31 -13.34 1.50 -49.43
N ALA A 32 -12.23 0.75 -49.48
CA ALA A 32 -10.89 1.21 -49.83
C ALA A 32 -10.91 1.98 -51.16
N ASN A 33 -10.25 3.14 -51.17
CA ASN A 33 -9.59 3.67 -52.36
C ASN A 33 -8.39 4.52 -51.92
N LEU A 34 -7.21 4.08 -52.34
CA LEU A 34 -5.96 4.82 -52.30
C LEU A 34 -6.08 6.08 -53.17
N ARG A 35 -5.67 7.23 -52.63
CA ARG A 35 -5.13 8.34 -53.42
C ARG A 35 -3.94 8.92 -52.67
N ASP A 36 -2.77 8.75 -53.28
CA ASP A 36 -1.56 9.49 -52.98
C ASP A 36 -1.79 10.96 -53.36
N GLU A 37 -1.70 11.86 -52.39
CA GLU A 37 -1.34 13.25 -52.65
C GLU A 37 -0.24 13.66 -51.67
N ASN A 38 0.99 13.67 -52.20
CA ASN A 38 2.13 14.36 -51.62
C ASN A 38 1.78 15.84 -51.47
N SER A 39 1.65 16.29 -50.23
CA SER A 39 1.86 17.70 -49.88
C SER A 39 2.76 17.75 -48.64
N THR A 40 3.99 18.20 -48.89
CA THR A 40 4.96 18.64 -47.90
C THR A 40 4.39 19.79 -47.08
N ASN A 41 4.14 19.54 -45.80
CA ASN A 41 4.09 20.56 -44.75
C ASN A 41 4.93 20.07 -43.56
N ILE A 42 6.18 20.52 -43.53
CA ILE A 42 7.14 20.27 -42.44
C ILE A 42 7.11 21.55 -41.59
N GLY A 43 6.66 21.47 -40.34
CA GLY A 43 6.81 22.63 -39.44
C GLY A 43 6.15 22.55 -38.07
N GLU A 44 4.81 22.45 -37.97
CA GLU A 44 4.13 22.92 -36.75
C GLU A 44 3.11 21.96 -36.10
N GLU A 45 2.92 20.74 -36.62
CA GLU A 45 1.75 19.92 -36.22
C GLU A 45 2.04 18.76 -35.23
N GLN A 46 3.30 18.49 -34.86
CA GLN A 46 3.64 17.32 -34.01
C GLN A 46 3.76 17.60 -32.51
N VAL A 47 4.11 18.82 -32.09
CA VAL A 47 4.37 19.14 -30.67
C VAL A 47 3.07 19.09 -29.84
N ILE A 48 1.94 19.45 -30.43
CA ILE A 48 0.62 19.46 -29.76
C ILE A 48 0.12 18.03 -29.45
N TYR A 49 0.49 17.04 -30.26
CA TYR A 49 0.08 15.64 -30.05
C TYR A 49 0.87 14.97 -28.91
N GLU A 50 2.16 15.27 -28.80
CA GLU A 50 3.03 14.63 -27.80
C GLU A 50 2.71 15.09 -26.36
N GLU A 51 2.49 16.40 -26.14
CA GLU A 51 2.06 16.90 -24.82
C GLU A 51 0.72 16.28 -24.40
N THR A 52 -0.23 16.21 -25.34
CA THR A 52 -1.56 15.61 -25.11
C THR A 52 -1.44 14.13 -24.75
N ALA A 53 -0.58 13.38 -25.46
CA ALA A 53 -0.33 11.97 -25.20
C ALA A 53 0.30 11.74 -23.82
N TYR A 54 1.32 12.50 -23.43
CA TYR A 54 1.92 12.39 -22.10
C TYR A 54 0.94 12.75 -20.99
N ARG A 55 0.12 13.78 -21.18
CA ARG A 55 -0.91 14.17 -20.21
C ARG A 55 -1.98 13.09 -20.06
N ALA A 56 -2.39 12.46 -21.15
CA ALA A 56 -3.33 11.33 -21.12
C ALA A 56 -2.74 10.10 -20.41
N LEU A 57 -1.48 9.75 -20.71
CA LEU A 57 -0.77 8.68 -20.02
C LEU A 57 -0.61 8.96 -18.53
N ALA A 58 -0.20 10.16 -18.15
CA ALA A 58 -0.06 10.54 -16.75
C ALA A 58 -1.40 10.40 -15.99
N LYS A 59 -2.52 10.84 -16.59
CA LYS A 59 -3.86 10.62 -16.02
C LYS A 59 -4.17 9.13 -15.83
N PHE A 60 -3.89 8.30 -16.84
CA PHE A 60 -4.12 6.86 -16.76
C PHE A 60 -3.31 6.21 -15.63
N PHE A 61 -2.02 6.53 -15.51
CA PHE A 61 -1.15 5.97 -14.46
C PHE A 61 -1.56 6.44 -13.07
N CYS A 62 -1.86 7.74 -12.90
CA CYS A 62 -2.36 8.28 -11.64
C CYS A 62 -3.68 7.63 -11.21
N GLN A 63 -4.64 7.47 -12.13
CA GLN A 63 -5.96 6.91 -11.81
C GLN A 63 -5.92 5.39 -11.57
N SER A 64 -5.04 4.67 -12.26
CA SER A 64 -4.85 3.23 -12.05
C SER A 64 -4.01 2.89 -10.81
N GLY A 65 -3.33 3.87 -10.20
CA GLY A 65 -2.39 3.63 -9.11
C GLY A 65 -1.13 2.88 -9.56
N THR A 66 -0.79 2.95 -10.85
CA THR A 66 0.38 2.28 -11.42
C THR A 66 1.59 3.20 -11.36
N PRO A 67 2.77 2.73 -10.88
CA PRO A 67 3.98 3.55 -10.88
C PRO A 67 4.37 3.98 -12.31
N PRO A 68 4.85 5.23 -12.52
CA PRO A 68 5.32 5.68 -13.83
C PRO A 68 6.40 4.78 -14.45
N LYS A 69 7.18 4.08 -13.61
CA LYS A 69 8.19 3.12 -14.05
C LYS A 69 7.63 1.98 -14.90
N SER A 70 6.35 1.63 -14.74
CA SER A 70 5.73 0.57 -15.54
C SER A 70 5.61 0.92 -17.03
N VAL A 71 5.83 2.19 -17.40
CA VAL A 71 5.97 2.60 -18.81
C VAL A 71 7.18 1.97 -19.50
N GLU A 72 8.14 1.48 -18.71
CA GLU A 72 9.36 0.84 -19.19
C GLU A 72 9.21 -0.67 -19.39
N ASP A 73 8.06 -1.24 -19.03
CA ASP A 73 7.74 -2.64 -19.28
C ASP A 73 7.89 -2.99 -20.77
N MET A 74 8.43 -4.17 -21.05
CA MET A 74 8.75 -4.58 -22.42
C MET A 74 7.51 -4.67 -23.32
N TYR A 75 6.37 -5.13 -22.78
CA TYR A 75 5.14 -5.31 -23.54
C TYR A 75 4.43 -3.98 -23.69
N PHE A 76 4.43 -3.15 -22.65
CA PHE A 76 3.90 -1.79 -22.71
C PHE A 76 4.65 -0.96 -23.77
N ARG A 77 5.99 -1.01 -23.79
CA ARG A 77 6.80 -0.33 -24.83
C ARG A 77 6.48 -0.81 -26.23
N LYS A 78 6.41 -2.13 -26.45
CA LYS A 78 6.04 -2.70 -27.76
C LYS A 78 4.66 -2.24 -28.21
N PHE A 79 3.70 -2.21 -27.30
CA PHE A 79 2.35 -1.72 -27.57
C PHE A 79 2.34 -0.24 -27.98
N ILE A 80 3.07 0.62 -27.26
CA ILE A 80 3.16 2.04 -27.60
C ILE A 80 3.84 2.26 -28.95
N VAL A 81 4.93 1.56 -29.24
CA VAL A 81 5.63 1.64 -30.54
C VAL A 81 4.72 1.18 -31.69
N TYR A 82 3.87 0.17 -31.46
CA TYR A 82 2.89 -0.28 -32.45
C TYR A 82 1.83 0.79 -32.75
N LEU A 83 1.40 1.55 -31.73
CA LEU A 83 0.43 2.64 -31.90
C LEU A 83 1.05 3.90 -32.51
N ASN A 84 2.25 4.27 -32.08
CA ASN A 84 2.98 5.42 -32.62
C ASN A 84 4.50 5.18 -32.52
N PRO A 85 5.16 4.82 -33.63
CA PRO A 85 6.59 4.52 -33.65
C PRO A 85 7.51 5.69 -33.28
N LYS A 86 7.02 6.93 -33.26
CA LYS A 86 7.82 8.11 -32.88
C LYS A 86 7.74 8.41 -31.39
N PHE A 87 6.72 7.90 -30.69
CA PHE A 87 6.46 8.23 -29.30
C PHE A 87 7.13 7.23 -28.35
N HIS A 88 8.12 7.71 -27.59
CA HIS A 88 8.94 6.87 -26.71
C HIS A 88 8.92 7.40 -25.28
N PRO A 89 7.89 7.03 -24.49
CA PRO A 89 7.76 7.54 -23.15
C PRO A 89 8.83 6.93 -22.22
N SER A 90 9.47 7.78 -21.43
CA SER A 90 10.36 7.37 -20.34
C SER A 90 9.69 7.57 -18.99
N SER A 91 10.10 6.81 -17.97
CA SER A 91 9.59 6.98 -16.61
C SER A 91 9.84 8.40 -16.10
N ALA A 92 10.97 9.02 -16.47
CA ALA A 92 11.33 10.36 -16.05
C ALA A 92 10.36 11.43 -16.61
N ILE A 93 10.08 11.38 -17.93
CA ILE A 93 9.15 12.32 -18.57
C ILE A 93 7.75 12.11 -18.02
N LEU A 94 7.27 10.86 -17.95
CA LEU A 94 5.95 10.54 -17.41
C LEU A 94 5.80 11.04 -15.96
N SER A 95 6.82 10.84 -15.12
CA SER A 95 6.82 11.33 -13.74
C SER A 95 6.68 12.86 -13.67
N ARG A 96 7.35 13.61 -14.55
CA ARG A 96 7.20 15.08 -14.63
C ARG A 96 5.77 15.49 -14.97
N TYR A 97 5.12 14.78 -15.90
CA TYR A 97 3.72 15.03 -16.23
C TYR A 97 2.76 14.65 -15.10
N CYS A 98 3.02 13.56 -14.36
CA CYS A 98 2.25 13.24 -13.16
C CYS A 98 2.37 14.35 -12.09
N LEU A 99 3.57 14.90 -11.89
CA LEU A 99 3.79 16.01 -10.97
C LEU A 99 3.10 17.30 -11.44
N LYS A 100 3.13 17.61 -12.75
CA LYS A 100 2.39 18.74 -13.32
C LYS A 100 0.88 18.61 -13.05
N LEU A 101 0.30 17.44 -13.29
CA LEU A 101 -1.10 17.16 -12.98
C LEU A 101 -1.39 17.29 -11.48
N TYR A 102 -0.50 16.81 -10.62
CA TYR A 102 -0.63 16.96 -9.17
C TYR A 102 -0.68 18.44 -8.76
N GLU A 103 0.21 19.29 -9.28
CA GLU A 103 0.19 20.73 -8.95
C GLU A 103 -1.06 21.43 -9.49
N GLU A 104 -1.53 21.07 -10.69
CA GLU A 104 -2.79 21.56 -11.27
C GLU A 104 -4.00 21.22 -10.36
N GLU A 105 -4.11 19.97 -9.93
CA GLU A 105 -5.19 19.53 -9.04
C GLU A 105 -5.04 20.07 -7.62
N ARG A 106 -3.81 20.19 -7.11
CA ARG A 106 -3.52 20.81 -5.81
C ARG A 106 -3.97 22.26 -5.77
N ALA A 107 -3.78 23.02 -6.85
CA ALA A 107 -4.25 24.40 -6.94
C ALA A 107 -5.79 24.49 -6.82
N LYS A 108 -6.53 23.60 -7.51
CA LYS A 108 -8.00 23.52 -7.39
C LYS A 108 -8.45 23.14 -5.99
N VAL A 109 -7.79 22.16 -5.38
CA VAL A 109 -8.08 21.75 -3.99
C VAL A 109 -7.84 22.92 -3.03
N LYS A 110 -6.76 23.70 -3.20
CA LYS A 110 -6.51 24.92 -2.41
C LYS A 110 -7.65 25.92 -2.55
N GLU A 111 -8.13 26.16 -3.77
CA GLU A 111 -9.24 27.08 -4.03
C GLU A 111 -10.52 26.63 -3.31
N ILE A 112 -10.89 25.35 -3.45
CA ILE A 112 -12.09 24.78 -2.81
C ILE A 112 -12.01 24.87 -1.27
N LEU A 113 -10.85 24.51 -0.70
CA LEU A 113 -10.68 24.55 0.75
C LEU A 113 -10.69 25.99 1.30
N ARG A 114 -10.18 26.96 0.53
CA ARG A 114 -10.23 28.40 0.89
C ARG A 114 -11.61 29.00 0.77
N SER A 115 -12.40 28.62 -0.23
CA SER A 115 -13.78 29.10 -0.39
C SER A 115 -14.78 28.43 0.55
N LEU A 116 -14.40 27.32 1.21
CA LEU A 116 -15.27 26.61 2.15
C LEU A 116 -15.72 27.53 3.31
N ASN A 117 -17.02 27.76 3.45
CA ASN A 117 -17.60 28.52 4.56
C ASN A 117 -17.72 27.71 5.87
N GLY A 118 -17.49 26.39 5.79
CA GLY A 118 -17.56 25.45 6.91
C GLY A 118 -16.25 25.24 7.66
N ARG A 119 -16.33 24.43 8.70
CA ARG A 119 -15.18 23.94 9.48
C ARG A 119 -14.64 22.65 8.89
N VAL A 120 -13.36 22.39 9.13
CA VAL A 120 -12.67 21.16 8.72
C VAL A 120 -12.13 20.43 9.93
N SER A 121 -12.00 19.12 9.83
CA SER A 121 -11.24 18.31 10.79
C SER A 121 -10.01 17.72 10.09
N LEU A 122 -8.97 17.45 10.86
CA LEU A 122 -7.74 16.86 10.37
C LEU A 122 -7.59 15.43 10.89
N SER A 123 -6.98 14.56 10.10
CA SER A 123 -6.41 13.31 10.59
C SER A 123 -4.92 13.25 10.28
N VAL A 124 -4.14 12.83 11.27
CA VAL A 124 -2.69 12.63 11.15
C VAL A 124 -2.40 11.13 11.35
N GLU A 125 -1.76 10.53 10.35
CA GLU A 125 -1.41 9.11 10.34
C GLU A 125 0.08 8.92 9.99
N ARG A 126 0.75 7.93 10.59
CA ARG A 126 2.11 7.52 10.21
C ARG A 126 2.13 6.19 9.50
N LEU A 127 2.40 6.26 8.22
CA LEU A 127 2.47 5.08 7.37
C LEU A 127 3.87 4.49 7.48
N LYS A 128 3.97 3.22 7.89
CA LYS A 128 5.23 2.49 7.95
C LYS A 128 5.41 1.65 6.71
N TYR A 129 6.45 1.92 5.93
CA TYR A 129 6.84 1.08 4.81
C TYR A 129 8.04 0.21 5.20
N LYS A 130 7.83 -1.11 5.27
CA LYS A 130 8.91 -2.05 5.47
C LYS A 130 9.59 -2.33 4.13
N LYS A 131 10.85 -1.92 3.95
CA LYS A 131 11.65 -2.42 2.84
C LYS A 131 11.91 -3.91 3.07
N PHE A 132 11.39 -4.75 2.18
CA PHE A 132 11.79 -6.15 2.11
C PHE A 132 13.15 -6.19 1.45
N ASN A 133 14.22 -6.34 2.23
CA ASN A 133 15.51 -6.73 1.66
C ASN A 133 15.31 -8.16 1.11
N GLY A 134 15.68 -8.38 -0.15
CA GLY A 134 15.29 -9.51 -1.01
C GLY A 134 15.71 -10.92 -0.57
N PHE A 135 15.90 -11.18 0.70
CA PHE A 135 16.06 -12.51 1.26
C PHE A 135 15.00 -12.70 2.34
N GLY A 136 14.05 -13.61 2.07
CA GLY A 136 12.97 -14.00 2.99
C GLY A 136 13.43 -14.72 4.26
N TYR A 137 14.48 -14.21 4.90
CA TYR A 137 14.93 -14.60 6.23
C TYR A 137 14.51 -13.51 7.20
N CYS A 138 13.48 -13.79 7.99
CA CYS A 138 13.25 -13.05 9.23
C CYS A 138 14.13 -13.68 10.30
N SER A 139 15.39 -13.25 10.42
CA SER A 139 16.10 -13.49 11.68
C SER A 139 15.42 -12.66 12.78
N THR A 140 15.23 -13.23 13.96
CA THR A 140 14.70 -12.53 15.14
C THR A 140 15.55 -11.32 15.55
N SER A 141 16.80 -11.24 15.09
CA SER A 141 17.70 -10.08 15.24
C SER A 141 17.63 -9.04 14.12
N ASP A 142 16.95 -9.32 12.99
CA ASP A 142 16.78 -8.40 11.85
C ASP A 142 15.48 -7.58 11.94
N PHE A 143 14.90 -7.47 13.13
CA PHE A 143 13.75 -6.60 13.41
C PHE A 143 14.06 -5.10 13.21
N ARG A 144 15.32 -4.77 12.94
CA ARG A 144 15.80 -3.44 12.54
C ARG A 144 15.88 -3.28 11.01
N GLY A 145 14.97 -3.92 10.26
CA GLY A 145 14.78 -3.58 8.85
C GLY A 145 14.54 -2.08 8.70
N SER A 146 15.15 -1.43 7.69
CA SER A 146 14.92 -0.01 7.40
C SER A 146 13.44 0.18 7.07
N PHE A 147 12.68 0.62 8.06
CA PHE A 147 11.31 1.08 7.89
C PHE A 147 11.39 2.54 7.50
N SER A 148 10.85 2.89 6.34
CA SER A 148 10.62 4.30 6.04
C SER A 148 9.28 4.68 6.64
N ASP A 149 9.33 5.60 7.60
CA ASP A 149 8.16 6.20 8.21
C ASP A 149 7.70 7.40 7.37
N PHE A 150 6.40 7.51 7.14
CA PHE A 150 5.79 8.61 6.44
C PHE A 150 4.70 9.24 7.30
N ILE A 151 4.48 10.53 7.21
CA ILE A 151 3.32 11.22 7.77
C ILE A 151 2.34 11.52 6.64
N CYS A 152 1.07 11.21 6.88
CA CYS A 152 -0.06 11.56 6.04
C CYS A 152 -0.98 12.51 6.81
N LEU A 153 -1.20 13.69 6.25
CA LEU A 153 -2.15 14.67 6.73
C LEU A 153 -3.38 14.69 5.81
N THR A 154 -4.54 14.42 6.38
CA THR A 154 -5.81 14.39 5.66
C THR A 154 -6.75 15.44 6.22
N VAL A 155 -7.41 16.19 5.34
CA VAL A 155 -8.48 17.13 5.68
C VAL A 155 -9.82 16.47 5.42
N HIS A 156 -10.71 16.54 6.40
CA HIS A 156 -12.08 16.03 6.33
C HIS A 156 -13.07 17.18 6.46
N PHE A 157 -14.04 17.25 5.55
CA PHE A 157 -15.05 18.31 5.53
C PHE A 157 -16.34 17.83 4.86
N ILE A 158 -17.42 18.56 5.09
CA ILE A 158 -18.71 18.34 4.40
C ILE A 158 -18.77 19.33 3.24
N ASP A 159 -18.96 18.83 2.03
CA ASP A 159 -19.10 19.68 0.84
C ASP A 159 -20.51 20.29 0.72
N GLU A 160 -20.70 21.15 -0.29
CA GLU A 160 -21.98 21.83 -0.56
C GLU A 160 -23.12 20.85 -0.87
N ASN A 161 -22.81 19.62 -1.29
CA ASN A 161 -23.78 18.57 -1.55
C ASN A 161 -24.04 17.68 -0.32
N TRP A 162 -23.61 18.14 0.86
CA TRP A 162 -23.72 17.43 2.12
C TRP A 162 -22.99 16.07 2.14
N LYS A 163 -21.91 15.95 1.36
CA LYS A 163 -21.09 14.73 1.32
C LYS A 163 -19.82 14.93 2.13
N LEU A 164 -19.52 13.94 2.98
CA LEU A 164 -18.23 13.86 3.65
C LEU A 164 -17.11 13.62 2.62
N ARG A 165 -16.16 14.54 2.54
CA ARG A 165 -14.95 14.45 1.74
C ARG A 165 -13.74 14.25 2.65
N SER A 166 -12.73 13.56 2.14
CA SER A 166 -11.47 13.30 2.83
C SER A 166 -10.35 13.38 1.83
N TRP A 167 -9.52 14.41 1.94
CA TRP A 167 -8.45 14.71 0.99
C TRP A 167 -7.10 14.73 1.67
N VAL A 168 -6.15 13.97 1.13
CA VAL A 168 -4.77 13.99 1.57
C VAL A 168 -4.13 15.29 1.07
N VAL A 169 -3.70 16.14 2.00
CA VAL A 169 -3.09 17.44 1.69
C VAL A 169 -1.57 17.45 1.87
N SER A 170 -1.06 16.52 2.67
CA SER A 170 0.38 16.28 2.83
C SER A 170 0.67 14.80 2.97
N PHE A 171 1.71 14.35 2.28
CA PHE A 171 2.30 13.02 2.45
C PHE A 171 3.82 13.17 2.36
N ARG A 172 4.54 12.82 3.42
CA ARG A 172 5.97 13.13 3.58
C ARG A 172 6.71 12.00 4.29
N SER A 173 7.99 11.82 3.97
CA SER A 173 8.87 10.90 4.69
C SER A 173 9.37 11.58 5.96
N LEU A 174 9.29 10.88 7.09
CA LEU A 174 9.80 11.33 8.38
C LEU A 174 11.34 11.25 8.45
N GLU A 175 11.96 10.38 7.63
CA GLU A 175 13.41 10.24 7.55
C GLU A 175 14.08 11.41 6.82
N ALA A 176 13.35 12.13 5.97
CA ALA A 176 13.89 13.18 5.12
C ALA A 176 13.91 14.57 5.80
N TYR A 177 13.12 14.77 6.86
CA TYR A 177 12.88 16.08 7.45
C TYR A 177 12.91 16.02 8.97
N GLY A 178 13.73 16.89 9.59
CA GLY A 178 13.84 16.99 11.04
C GLY A 178 12.69 17.76 11.70
N ASP A 179 12.01 18.66 10.97
CA ASP A 179 10.94 19.53 11.49
C ASP A 179 9.58 19.25 10.81
N TYR A 180 8.97 18.14 11.17
CA TYR A 180 7.65 17.74 10.68
C TYR A 180 6.51 18.65 11.18
N VAL A 181 6.71 19.37 12.29
CA VAL A 181 5.73 20.28 12.88
C VAL A 181 5.66 21.57 12.06
N GLY A 182 6.80 22.21 11.79
CA GLY A 182 6.91 23.40 10.97
C GLY A 182 6.34 23.20 9.57
N GLU A 183 6.64 22.06 8.94
CA GLU A 183 6.07 21.70 7.64
C GLU A 183 4.57 21.49 7.66
N THR A 184 4.04 20.88 8.72
CA THR A 184 2.60 20.70 8.88
C THR A 184 1.90 22.05 8.96
N ILE A 185 2.44 22.98 9.75
CA ILE A 185 1.91 24.35 9.86
C ILE A 185 1.97 25.07 8.52
N GLN A 186 3.12 24.98 7.83
CA GLN A 186 3.28 25.60 6.52
C GLN A 186 2.27 25.04 5.53
N CYS A 187 2.05 23.72 5.53
CA CYS A 187 1.04 23.05 4.72
C CYS A 187 -0.37 23.61 5.01
N LEU A 188 -0.77 23.72 6.27
CA LEU A 188 -2.09 24.24 6.63
C LEU A 188 -2.29 25.68 6.16
N SER A 189 -1.26 26.53 6.28
CA SER A 189 -1.30 27.91 5.78
C SER A 189 -1.31 27.99 4.25
N ASP A 190 -0.53 27.12 3.59
CA ASP A 190 -0.52 26.96 2.14
C ASP A 190 -1.92 26.65 1.58
N PHE A 191 -2.69 25.82 2.29
CA PHE A 191 -4.07 25.49 1.95
C PHE A 191 -5.09 26.53 2.47
N GLY A 192 -4.68 27.48 3.32
CA GLY A 192 -5.54 28.54 3.86
C GLY A 192 -6.67 27.99 4.73
N ILE A 193 -6.39 26.93 5.47
CA ILE A 193 -7.38 26.22 6.30
C ILE A 193 -7.09 26.32 7.80
N GLU A 194 -5.99 26.96 8.22
CA GLU A 194 -5.58 27.02 9.62
C GLU A 194 -6.74 27.47 10.52
N ASP A 195 -7.43 28.55 10.14
CA ASP A 195 -8.50 29.15 10.95
C ASP A 195 -9.85 28.39 10.87
N LYS A 196 -9.91 27.33 10.05
CA LYS A 196 -11.11 26.52 9.84
C LYS A 196 -11.09 25.19 10.60
N ILE A 197 -9.95 24.82 11.19
CA ILE A 197 -9.78 23.53 11.87
C ILE A 197 -10.58 23.51 13.17
N CYS A 198 -11.48 22.54 13.33
CA CYS A 198 -12.24 22.32 14.57
C CYS A 198 -11.74 21.16 15.43
N ALA A 199 -11.13 20.15 14.81
CA ALA A 199 -10.66 18.96 15.49
C ALA A 199 -9.49 18.31 14.72
N VAL A 200 -8.64 17.59 15.45
CA VAL A 200 -7.53 16.79 14.94
C VAL A 200 -7.64 15.39 15.54
N THR A 201 -7.71 14.40 14.65
CA THR A 201 -7.64 12.99 15.00
C THR A 201 -6.22 12.52 14.81
N VAL A 202 -5.61 11.98 15.86
CA VAL A 202 -4.25 11.41 15.77
C VAL A 202 -4.33 9.93 16.04
N HIS A 203 -3.71 9.14 15.17
CA HIS A 203 -3.63 7.71 15.39
C HIS A 203 -2.65 7.38 16.53
N SER A 204 -3.08 6.64 17.56
CA SER A 204 -2.52 6.57 18.94
C SER A 204 -1.08 6.06 19.08
N TYR A 205 -0.45 5.52 18.03
CA TYR A 205 0.95 5.08 18.07
C TYR A 205 1.94 6.22 17.77
N LEU A 206 1.44 7.46 17.80
CA LEU A 206 2.15 8.64 17.33
C LEU A 206 2.43 9.60 18.47
N ASP A 207 3.72 9.85 18.71
CA ASP A 207 4.24 10.98 19.49
C ASP A 207 4.06 12.29 18.69
N PHE A 208 2.88 12.51 18.09
CA PHE A 208 2.54 13.77 17.40
C PHE A 208 1.75 14.72 18.29
N ASP A 209 1.87 14.54 19.61
CA ASP A 209 1.32 15.43 20.61
C ASP A 209 1.78 16.87 20.35
N GLU A 210 3.04 17.04 19.97
CA GLU A 210 3.63 18.32 19.59
C GLU A 210 2.88 19.00 18.43
N ILE A 211 2.50 18.27 17.36
CA ILE A 211 1.71 18.82 16.25
C ILE A 211 0.36 19.32 16.76
N VAL A 212 -0.32 18.48 17.55
CA VAL A 212 -1.66 18.81 18.05
C VAL A 212 -1.60 20.05 18.94
N ASP A 213 -0.63 20.11 19.84
CA ASP A 213 -0.48 21.19 20.80
C ASP A 213 -0.11 22.50 20.11
N VAL A 214 0.76 22.46 19.09
CA VAL A 214 1.12 23.66 18.32
C VAL A 214 -0.05 24.17 17.49
N ILE A 215 -0.79 23.29 16.80
CA ILE A 215 -2.00 23.69 16.05
C ILE A 215 -3.05 24.24 17.02
N LYS A 216 -3.27 23.57 18.16
CA LYS A 216 -4.24 23.99 19.17
C LYS A 216 -3.92 25.38 19.73
N SER A 217 -2.66 25.62 20.11
CA SER A 217 -2.20 26.88 20.69
C SER A 217 -2.43 28.05 19.72
N LYS A 218 -2.07 27.89 18.44
CA LYS A 218 -2.32 28.91 17.41
C LYS A 218 -3.79 29.24 17.22
N LEU A 219 -4.68 28.25 17.35
CA LEU A 219 -6.12 28.46 17.19
C LEU A 219 -6.78 29.07 18.44
N LEU A 220 -6.24 28.78 19.63
CA LEU A 220 -6.64 29.45 20.88
C LEU A 220 -6.28 30.93 20.86
N GLU A 221 -5.05 31.28 20.45
CA GLU A 221 -4.61 32.68 20.31
C GLU A 221 -5.55 33.49 19.42
N LYS A 222 -6.03 32.89 18.32
CA LYS A 222 -6.97 33.51 17.39
C LYS A 222 -8.44 33.44 17.83
N LYS A 223 -8.75 32.88 19.00
CA LYS A 223 -10.13 32.63 19.51
C LYS A 223 -11.02 31.89 18.51
N ARG A 224 -10.44 30.93 17.78
CA ARG A 224 -11.12 30.16 16.72
C ARG A 224 -11.61 28.80 17.19
N LEU A 225 -11.30 28.36 18.40
CA LEU A 225 -11.77 27.08 18.94
C LEU A 225 -13.04 27.25 19.76
N GLN A 226 -13.97 26.32 19.57
CA GLN A 226 -15.15 26.20 20.42
C GLN A 226 -14.76 25.52 21.73
N LEU A 227 -15.41 25.90 22.84
CA LEU A 227 -15.22 25.31 24.17
C LEU A 227 -13.75 25.28 24.60
N ASP A 228 -13.00 26.34 24.30
CA ASP A 228 -11.56 26.48 24.58
C ASP A 228 -10.71 25.27 24.13
N GLY A 229 -11.16 24.59 23.06
CA GLY A 229 -10.43 23.46 22.49
C GLY A 229 -10.49 22.17 23.30
N GLN A 230 -11.46 22.02 24.21
CA GLN A 230 -11.65 20.77 24.98
C GLN A 230 -11.81 19.53 24.09
N PHE A 231 -12.51 19.66 22.97
CA PHE A 231 -12.75 18.56 22.02
C PHE A 231 -11.84 18.61 20.77
N PHE A 232 -10.75 19.36 20.85
CA PHE A 232 -9.87 19.56 19.71
C PHE A 232 -9.11 18.28 19.32
N ARG A 233 -8.71 17.47 20.30
CA ARG A 233 -8.03 16.20 20.08
C ARG A 233 -9.03 15.05 20.14
N VAL A 234 -9.08 14.24 19.10
CA VAL A 234 -9.91 13.03 19.04
C VAL A 234 -9.00 11.81 18.88
N SER A 235 -9.17 10.81 19.74
CA SER A 235 -8.46 9.53 19.61
C SER A 235 -9.19 8.62 18.63
N CYS A 236 -8.44 7.92 17.77
CA CYS A 236 -9.03 6.93 16.89
C CYS A 236 -9.44 5.67 17.67
N ASN A 237 -10.74 5.32 17.64
CA ASN A 237 -11.26 4.12 18.32
C ASN A 237 -10.57 2.83 17.84
N ALA A 238 -10.25 2.72 16.55
CA ALA A 238 -9.54 1.56 16.01
C ALA A 238 -8.16 1.38 16.66
N ASP A 239 -7.49 2.47 17.02
CA ASP A 239 -6.22 2.39 17.73
C ASP A 239 -6.37 2.03 19.19
N ILE A 240 -7.43 2.50 19.85
CA ILE A 240 -7.74 2.07 21.22
C ILE A 240 -7.88 0.54 21.22
N PHE A 241 -8.67 -0.01 20.29
CA PHE A 241 -8.80 -1.47 20.15
C PHE A 241 -7.48 -2.15 19.79
N SER A 242 -6.71 -1.60 18.84
CA SER A 242 -5.39 -2.12 18.46
C SER A 242 -4.43 -2.17 19.66
N SER A 243 -4.43 -1.13 20.48
CA SER A 243 -3.62 -1.04 21.70
C SER A 243 -4.05 -2.08 22.73
N MET A 244 -5.36 -2.23 22.97
CA MET A 244 -5.90 -3.28 23.84
C MET A 244 -5.46 -4.67 23.37
N VAL A 245 -5.57 -4.96 22.07
CA VAL A 245 -5.17 -6.24 21.48
C VAL A 245 -3.66 -6.47 21.59
N LYS A 246 -2.82 -5.46 21.29
CA LYS A 246 -1.36 -5.56 21.46
C LYS A 246 -0.97 -5.84 22.90
N LYS A 247 -1.59 -5.16 23.86
CA LYS A 247 -1.35 -5.39 25.29
C LYS A 247 -1.77 -6.80 25.70
N ALA A 248 -2.93 -7.28 25.24
CA ALA A 248 -3.37 -8.65 25.47
C ALA A 248 -2.41 -9.69 24.87
N PHE A 249 -1.90 -9.47 23.66
CA PHE A 249 -0.89 -10.35 23.06
C PHE A 249 0.45 -10.31 23.79
N GLY A 250 0.86 -9.15 24.31
CA GLY A 250 2.06 -9.04 25.15
C GLY A 250 1.99 -9.88 26.42
N MET A 251 0.79 -10.03 27.01
CA MET A 251 0.60 -10.89 28.20
C MET A 251 0.79 -12.39 27.91
N ILE A 252 0.67 -12.81 26.65
CA ILE A 252 0.84 -14.20 26.22
C ILE A 252 2.01 -14.36 25.24
N GLU A 253 2.95 -13.42 25.25
CA GLU A 253 4.05 -13.37 24.30
C GLU A 253 4.93 -14.62 24.37
N ASP A 254 5.17 -15.16 25.57
CA ASP A 254 5.91 -16.40 25.78
C ASP A 254 5.26 -17.59 25.07
N ILE A 255 3.93 -17.75 25.22
CA ILE A 255 3.16 -18.81 24.56
C ILE A 255 3.21 -18.63 23.04
N ILE A 256 3.07 -17.39 22.55
CA ILE A 256 3.19 -17.08 21.12
C ILE A 256 4.58 -17.46 20.62
N ASN A 257 5.63 -17.18 21.39
CA ASN A 257 7.00 -17.51 21.04
C ASN A 257 7.25 -19.02 21.05
N ASP A 258 6.71 -19.77 22.01
CA ASP A 258 6.76 -21.23 22.03
C ASP A 258 6.07 -21.83 20.80
N ILE A 259 4.86 -21.36 20.48
CA ILE A 259 4.14 -21.78 19.26
C ILE A 259 4.96 -21.41 18.02
N ARG A 260 5.53 -20.21 17.96
CA ARG A 260 6.40 -19.82 16.85
C ARG A 260 7.61 -20.72 16.75
N LEU A 261 8.28 -21.11 17.83
CA LEU A 261 9.41 -22.04 17.78
C LEU A 261 8.99 -23.42 17.27
N LEU A 262 7.81 -23.90 17.65
CA LEU A 262 7.23 -25.15 17.12
C LEU A 262 6.88 -25.05 15.63
N VAL A 263 6.36 -23.90 15.19
CA VAL A 263 5.92 -23.65 13.80
C VAL A 263 7.07 -23.20 12.89
N PHE A 264 8.14 -22.60 13.45
CA PHE A 264 9.34 -22.13 12.74
C PHE A 264 10.21 -23.29 12.23
N TRP A 265 9.82 -24.54 12.52
CA TRP A 265 10.23 -25.72 11.77
C TRP A 265 9.52 -25.77 10.39
N GLY A 266 9.34 -24.60 9.80
CA GLY A 266 8.54 -24.28 8.62
C GLY A 266 9.37 -23.59 7.53
N LYS A 267 10.56 -24.09 7.27
CA LYS A 267 10.71 -24.83 6.01
C LYS A 267 10.76 -26.29 6.41
N SER A 268 9.70 -27.06 6.13
CA SER A 268 9.99 -28.45 5.83
C SER A 268 11.03 -28.36 4.71
N LEU A 269 12.23 -28.92 4.88
CA LEU A 269 12.92 -29.47 3.71
C LEU A 269 11.82 -30.20 2.95
N PRO A 270 11.54 -29.86 1.66
CA PRO A 270 10.40 -30.42 0.97
C PRO A 270 10.42 -31.91 1.25
N VAL A 271 9.33 -32.48 1.77
CA VAL A 271 9.33 -33.88 2.26
C VAL A 271 9.93 -34.82 1.20
N TRP A 272 9.79 -34.44 -0.08
CA TRP A 272 10.54 -34.93 -1.24
C TRP A 272 12.04 -35.14 -1.04
N ASN A 273 12.80 -34.25 -0.37
CA ASN A 273 14.26 -34.32 -0.26
C ASN A 273 14.68 -35.36 0.77
N VAL A 274 13.94 -35.47 1.88
CA VAL A 274 14.12 -36.55 2.86
C VAL A 274 13.69 -37.88 2.24
N THR A 275 12.58 -37.90 1.50
CA THR A 275 12.11 -39.09 0.78
C THR A 275 13.09 -39.49 -0.33
N PHE A 276 13.63 -38.54 -1.08
CA PHE A 276 14.58 -38.74 -2.18
C PHE A 276 15.92 -39.24 -1.63
N HIS A 277 16.45 -38.64 -0.57
CA HIS A 277 17.70 -39.10 0.04
C HIS A 277 17.57 -40.51 0.64
N LYS A 278 16.39 -40.86 1.19
CA LYS A 278 16.09 -42.22 1.65
C LYS A 278 15.90 -43.22 0.51
N LEU A 279 15.27 -42.81 -0.59
CA LEU A 279 15.13 -43.63 -1.80
C LEU A 279 16.48 -43.84 -2.50
N GLN A 280 17.33 -42.82 -2.52
CA GLN A 280 18.69 -42.90 -3.04
C GLN A 280 19.55 -43.85 -2.19
N GLU A 281 19.52 -43.72 -0.85
CA GLU A 281 20.19 -44.66 0.06
C GLU A 281 19.67 -46.09 -0.12
N ALA A 282 18.35 -46.26 -0.29
CA ALA A 282 17.71 -47.54 -0.57
C ALA A 282 18.20 -48.18 -1.89
N LEU A 283 18.22 -47.42 -2.98
CA LEU A 283 18.69 -47.88 -4.30
C LEU A 283 20.19 -48.20 -4.31
N GLU A 284 21.01 -47.41 -3.61
CA GLU A 284 22.45 -47.68 -3.46
C GLU A 284 22.73 -48.95 -2.64
N LEU A 285 21.89 -49.25 -1.64
CA LEU A 285 21.97 -50.48 -0.85
C LEU A 285 21.44 -51.70 -1.62
N GLU A 286 20.45 -51.52 -2.49
CA GLU A 286 19.96 -52.54 -3.43
C GLU A 286 21.02 -52.90 -4.47
N ALA A 287 21.65 -51.90 -5.08
CA ALA A 287 22.74 -52.10 -6.05
C ALA A 287 23.95 -52.84 -5.45
N LYS A 288 24.16 -52.74 -4.13
CA LYS A 288 25.22 -53.44 -3.39
C LYS A 288 24.80 -54.82 -2.85
N GLY A 289 23.55 -55.26 -3.07
CA GLY A 289 23.02 -56.52 -2.56
C GLY A 289 22.79 -56.54 -1.04
N GLU A 290 22.82 -55.39 -0.36
CA GLU A 290 22.74 -55.28 1.10
C GLU A 290 21.33 -54.93 1.63
N TYR A 291 20.38 -54.65 0.71
CA TYR A 291 19.06 -54.08 1.04
C TYR A 291 18.27 -54.90 2.07
N LEU A 292 18.23 -56.23 1.93
CA LEU A 292 17.48 -57.11 2.82
C LEU A 292 18.09 -57.24 4.23
N ARG A 293 19.42 -57.05 4.39
CA ARG A 293 20.09 -57.21 5.69
C ARG A 293 19.89 -56.00 6.62
N LYS A 294 19.82 -54.78 6.07
CA LYS A 294 19.70 -53.55 6.88
C LYS A 294 18.26 -53.15 7.19
N MET A 295 17.28 -53.58 6.40
CA MET A 295 15.87 -53.28 6.64
C MET A 295 15.31 -54.00 7.89
N ILE A 296 15.76 -55.24 8.15
CA ILE A 296 15.35 -56.01 9.36
C ILE A 296 15.86 -55.34 10.65
N ILE A 297 17.09 -54.81 10.63
CA ILE A 297 17.69 -54.14 11.81
C ILE A 297 17.02 -52.79 12.08
N ARG A 298 16.71 -51.99 11.03
CA ARG A 298 15.99 -50.72 11.20
C ARG A 298 14.54 -50.93 11.65
N ILE A 299 13.81 -51.91 11.12
CA ILE A 299 12.43 -52.19 11.56
C ILE A 299 12.38 -52.64 13.03
N MET A 300 13.34 -53.44 13.51
CA MET A 300 13.40 -53.81 14.94
C MET A 300 13.69 -52.62 15.87
N ILE A 301 14.49 -51.63 15.43
CA ILE A 301 14.81 -50.44 16.24
C ILE A 301 13.65 -49.42 16.22
N TYR A 302 12.92 -49.30 15.11
CA TYR A 302 11.80 -48.35 14.98
C TYR A 302 10.45 -48.90 15.54
N LEU A 303 10.30 -50.22 15.72
CA LEU A 303 9.11 -50.84 16.34
C LEU A 303 9.25 -51.13 17.85
N LEU A 304 10.33 -50.68 18.50
CA LEU A 304 10.43 -50.58 19.96
C LEU A 304 10.30 -49.12 20.45
N PRO A 305 9.16 -48.42 20.24
CA PRO A 305 8.89 -47.17 20.92
C PRO A 305 8.47 -47.47 22.37
N LYS A 306 9.28 -46.97 23.32
CA LYS A 306 8.86 -46.34 24.58
C LYS A 306 7.44 -46.69 25.08
N SER A 307 7.21 -47.96 25.38
CA SER A 307 6.09 -48.44 26.19
C SER A 307 6.63 -49.19 27.41
N GLY A 308 7.62 -48.58 28.07
CA GLY A 308 8.01 -48.89 29.44
C GLY A 308 7.03 -48.29 30.44
N ARG A 309 5.77 -48.74 30.44
CA ARG A 309 4.93 -48.74 31.64
C ARG A 309 4.22 -50.08 31.73
N LYS A 310 4.47 -50.78 32.83
CA LYS A 310 3.75 -51.97 33.32
C LYS A 310 4.05 -53.28 32.60
N LEU A 311 5.20 -53.86 32.95
CA LEU A 311 5.25 -55.29 33.31
C LEU A 311 4.29 -55.51 34.49
N ARG A 312 3.14 -56.19 34.25
CA ARG A 312 2.41 -57.11 35.13
C ARG A 312 0.96 -57.30 34.64
N LYS A 313 0.53 -58.56 34.57
CA LYS A 313 -0.79 -59.09 34.13
C LYS A 313 -0.88 -59.11 32.60
N TYR A 314 -0.64 -60.21 31.89
CA TYR A 314 -1.16 -61.58 31.96
C TYR A 314 -0.02 -62.52 31.48
N VAL A 315 0.50 -63.58 32.13
CA VAL A 315 -0.01 -64.79 32.80
C VAL A 315 -0.74 -65.80 31.88
N ASN A 316 -0.05 -66.94 31.69
CA ASN A 316 -0.49 -68.31 31.39
C ASN A 316 -0.96 -68.71 29.98
N LEU A 317 -0.05 -69.36 29.22
CA LEU A 317 -0.02 -70.81 28.99
C LEU A 317 1.34 -71.22 28.39
#